data_AF-A0A386ZHZ0-F1
#
_entry.id   AF-A0A386ZHZ0-F1
#
_cell.length_a   1.000
_cell.length_b   1.000
_cell.length_c   1.000
_cell.angle_alpha   90.00
_cell.angle_beta   90.00
_cell.angle_gamma   90.00
#
_symmetry.space_group_name_H-M   'P 1'
#
loop_
_entity.id
_entity.type
_entity.pdbx_description
1 polymer ?
#
loop_
_entity_poly.entity_id
_entity_poly.type
_entity_poly.pdbx_seq_one_letter_code
_entity_poly.pdbx_strand_id
1 'polypeptide(L)'
;MKCVVTRGRIALAFAAAAAVSALAGPVSPALADEPAALQISATTDLRDGQRVTVSGSGFQAGLAAVAVGLCKQGFTNGLHDCDLDGGATFVNIAGDGTFKTLTLTLHPRFKEIDCLRQQCVVAAAPLPGTEPAAVIAANSAATPMAFAGAQLAPATAVPVSVAAASTSTETRGPSAVLWSVTAGLLVLVAGIAFADRRRL
;
A
#
# COMPACT_ATOMS: atom_id res chain seq x y z
N MET A 1 73.77 41.44 -1.44
CA MET A 1 72.49 42.19 -1.49
C MET A 1 71.55 41.48 -2.46
N LYS A 2 70.28 41.33 -2.04
CA LYS A 2 69.06 40.90 -2.76
C LYS A 2 68.74 39.39 -2.83
N CYS A 3 67.81 39.00 -1.95
CA CYS A 3 66.80 37.93 -2.10
C CYS A 3 65.81 38.24 -3.22
N VAL A 4 65.30 37.20 -3.91
CA VAL A 4 63.89 36.91 -4.36
C VAL A 4 63.92 35.44 -4.84
N VAL A 5 63.41 34.39 -4.17
CA VAL A 5 62.03 33.95 -3.81
C VAL A 5 61.16 33.42 -4.98
N THR A 6 61.08 32.07 -5.04
CA THR A 6 59.98 31.16 -5.48
C THR A 6 59.44 31.17 -6.92
N ARG A 7 59.24 29.98 -7.51
CA ARG A 7 58.01 29.17 -7.36
C ARG A 7 58.17 27.79 -8.04
N GLY A 8 57.89 26.75 -7.26
CA GLY A 8 57.97 25.36 -7.70
C GLY A 8 56.86 24.97 -8.67
N ARG A 9 57.17 24.04 -9.57
CA ARG A 9 56.17 23.27 -10.31
C ARG A 9 56.07 21.89 -9.66
N ILE A 10 55.09 21.75 -8.78
CA ILE A 10 54.67 20.48 -8.21
C ILE A 10 53.97 19.71 -9.34
N ALA A 11 54.53 18.56 -9.68
CA ALA A 11 53.89 17.58 -10.54
C ALA A 11 52.64 17.06 -9.84
N LEU A 12 51.46 17.32 -10.42
CA LEU A 12 50.21 16.75 -9.93
C LEU A 12 50.13 15.28 -10.33
N ALA A 13 50.33 14.43 -9.32
CA ALA A 13 49.85 13.05 -9.31
C ALA A 13 48.32 13.05 -9.42
N PHE A 14 47.78 12.51 -10.51
CA PHE A 14 46.37 12.15 -10.58
C PHE A 14 46.18 10.83 -9.82
N ALA A 15 45.89 10.95 -8.53
CA ALA A 15 45.44 9.84 -7.71
C ALA A 15 44.05 9.38 -8.18
N ALA A 16 43.97 8.12 -8.59
CA ALA A 16 42.73 7.39 -8.75
C ALA A 16 42.02 7.30 -7.38
N ALA A 17 40.78 7.78 -7.30
CA ALA A 17 39.93 7.62 -6.13
C ALA A 17 38.51 7.22 -6.56
N ALA A 18 38.13 5.99 -6.15
CA ALA A 18 36.79 5.43 -5.89
C ALA A 18 35.66 5.79 -6.87
N ALA A 19 35.18 4.92 -7.76
CA ALA A 19 34.57 3.60 -7.55
C ALA A 19 33.41 3.58 -6.53
N VAL A 20 32.21 3.33 -7.08
CA VAL A 20 30.95 2.84 -6.46
C VAL A 20 30.07 3.87 -5.72
N SER A 21 29.38 4.71 -6.49
CA SER A 21 28.11 5.33 -6.07
C SER A 21 26.99 4.80 -6.97
N ALA A 22 26.69 3.50 -6.86
CA ALA A 22 25.58 2.89 -7.56
C ALA A 22 24.62 2.28 -6.53
N LEU A 23 23.32 2.58 -6.71
CA LEU A 23 22.17 1.86 -6.15
C LEU A 23 21.72 2.19 -4.71
N ALA A 24 21.50 3.47 -4.42
CA ALA A 24 20.45 3.84 -3.45
C ALA A 24 19.36 4.62 -4.21
N GLY A 25 18.65 3.90 -5.09
CA GLY A 25 17.40 4.42 -5.63
C GLY A 25 16.39 4.59 -4.49
N PRO A 26 15.45 5.54 -4.59
CA PRO A 26 14.38 5.66 -3.60
C PRO A 26 13.62 4.33 -3.53
N VAL A 27 13.55 3.75 -2.34
CA VAL A 27 12.66 2.62 -2.06
C VAL A 27 11.25 3.19 -2.09
N SER A 28 10.65 3.23 -3.28
CA SER A 28 9.21 3.48 -3.40
C SER A 28 8.52 2.40 -2.57
N PRO A 29 7.55 2.75 -1.70
CA PRO A 29 6.70 1.72 -1.11
C PRO A 29 6.09 0.96 -2.28
N ALA A 30 6.41 -0.33 -2.37
CA ALA A 30 5.82 -1.21 -3.36
C ALA A 30 4.32 -1.24 -3.05
N LEU A 31 3.55 -0.50 -3.84
CA LEU A 31 2.11 -0.69 -3.90
C LEU A 31 1.90 -2.16 -4.31
N ALA A 32 0.95 -2.84 -3.68
CA ALA A 32 0.66 -4.23 -3.99
C ALA A 32 0.43 -4.40 -5.51
N ASP A 33 1.12 -5.37 -6.12
CA ASP A 33 0.99 -5.65 -7.56
C ASP A 33 -0.43 -6.09 -7.94
N GLU A 34 -1.16 -6.66 -6.97
CA GLU A 34 -2.54 -7.11 -7.09
C GLU A 34 -3.40 -6.42 -6.01
N PRO A 35 -4.67 -6.09 -6.30
CA PRO A 35 -5.55 -5.53 -5.29
C PRO A 35 -5.81 -6.54 -4.16
N ALA A 36 -5.89 -6.04 -2.93
CA ALA A 36 -6.24 -6.85 -1.77
C ALA A 36 -7.58 -7.55 -1.97
N ALA A 37 -7.62 -8.86 -1.70
CA ALA A 37 -8.79 -9.71 -1.90
C ALA A 37 -8.95 -10.71 -0.75
N LEU A 38 -10.20 -11.10 -0.51
CA LEU A 38 -10.58 -12.12 0.46
C LEU A 38 -11.14 -13.35 -0.24
N GLN A 39 -10.77 -14.53 0.23
CA GLN A 39 -11.43 -15.78 -0.10
C GLN A 39 -12.15 -16.31 1.13
N ILE A 40 -13.46 -16.52 0.98
CA ILE A 40 -14.36 -16.90 2.08
C ILE A 40 -15.10 -18.16 1.66
N SER A 41 -15.18 -19.15 2.56
CA SER A 41 -15.78 -20.47 2.24
C SER A 41 -17.26 -20.41 1.88
N ALA A 42 -17.99 -19.40 2.37
CA ALA A 42 -19.40 -19.16 2.06
C ALA A 42 -19.73 -17.68 2.28
N THR A 43 -20.56 -17.11 1.40
CA THR A 43 -20.97 -15.70 1.47
C THR A 43 -22.49 -15.51 1.38
N THR A 44 -23.26 -16.57 1.10
CA THR A 44 -24.72 -16.53 0.95
C THR A 44 -25.38 -17.61 1.79
N ASP A 45 -26.70 -17.47 1.99
CA ASP A 45 -27.54 -18.38 2.78
C ASP A 45 -26.98 -18.67 4.17
N LEU A 46 -26.27 -17.68 4.73
CA LEU A 46 -25.53 -17.82 5.98
C LEU A 46 -26.48 -17.90 7.17
N ARG A 47 -26.10 -18.70 8.17
CA ARG A 47 -26.89 -18.89 9.39
C ARG A 47 -26.16 -18.32 10.61
N ASP A 48 -26.93 -18.02 11.64
CA ASP A 48 -26.38 -17.66 12.94
C ASP A 48 -25.49 -18.77 13.51
N GLY A 49 -24.36 -18.39 14.09
CA GLY A 49 -23.33 -19.30 14.59
C GLY A 49 -22.56 -20.06 13.52
N GLN A 50 -22.83 -19.83 12.22
CA GLN A 50 -22.12 -20.51 11.14
C GLN A 50 -20.64 -20.10 11.15
N ARG A 51 -19.75 -21.10 11.05
CA ARG A 51 -18.32 -20.87 10.93
C ARG A 51 -17.91 -20.78 9.46
N VAL A 52 -17.16 -19.75 9.11
CA VAL A 52 -16.57 -19.58 7.77
C VAL A 52 -15.06 -19.43 7.87
N THR A 53 -14.34 -19.94 6.89
CA THR A 53 -12.90 -19.71 6.78
C THR A 53 -12.65 -18.49 5.91
N VAL A 54 -11.68 -17.66 6.31
CA VAL A 54 -11.26 -16.44 5.60
C VAL A 54 -9.76 -16.50 5.38
N SER A 55 -9.32 -16.31 4.14
CA SER A 55 -7.93 -16.02 3.79
C SER A 55 -7.89 -14.75 2.94
N GLY A 56 -6.69 -14.17 2.79
CA GLY A 56 -6.51 -13.02 1.92
C GLY A 56 -5.17 -13.00 1.21
N SER A 57 -5.15 -12.28 0.10
CA SER A 57 -4.04 -12.16 -0.84
C SER A 57 -4.00 -10.76 -1.44
N GLY A 58 -2.89 -10.36 -2.06
CA GLY A 58 -2.76 -9.04 -2.70
C GLY A 58 -2.61 -7.90 -1.69
N PHE A 59 -2.28 -8.21 -0.43
CA PHE A 59 -1.92 -7.19 0.54
C PHE A 59 -0.43 -6.85 0.39
N GLN A 60 -0.05 -5.64 0.74
CA GLN A 60 1.34 -5.22 0.81
C GLN A 60 2.07 -6.05 1.88
N ALA A 61 3.16 -6.68 1.45
CA ALA A 61 3.96 -7.56 2.30
C ALA A 61 4.48 -6.85 3.56
N GLY A 62 4.44 -7.55 4.69
CA GLY A 62 4.99 -7.06 5.96
C GLY A 62 4.08 -6.09 6.72
N LEU A 63 2.89 -5.75 6.21
CA LEU A 63 1.92 -4.99 6.99
C LEU A 63 1.55 -5.73 8.28
N ALA A 64 1.62 -5.02 9.40
CA ALA A 64 1.24 -5.54 10.70
C ALA A 64 -0.17 -5.09 11.07
N ALA A 65 -0.84 -5.87 11.93
CA ALA A 65 -2.11 -5.51 12.54
C ALA A 65 -3.23 -5.10 11.55
N VAL A 66 -3.37 -5.85 10.46
CA VAL A 66 -4.54 -5.75 9.58
C VAL A 66 -5.75 -6.37 10.29
N ALA A 67 -6.79 -5.58 10.55
CA ALA A 67 -7.99 -6.05 11.22
C ALA A 67 -8.85 -6.86 10.25
N VAL A 68 -9.35 -8.03 10.67
CA VAL A 68 -10.24 -8.90 9.89
C VAL A 68 -11.47 -9.24 10.72
N GLY A 69 -12.68 -9.06 10.18
CA GLY A 69 -13.92 -9.38 10.88
C GLY A 69 -15.20 -9.13 10.08
N LEU A 70 -16.34 -9.56 10.63
CA LEU A 70 -17.67 -9.23 10.12
C LEU A 70 -18.06 -7.84 10.61
N CYS A 71 -18.42 -6.95 9.70
CA CYS A 71 -18.76 -5.56 9.98
C CYS A 71 -20.00 -5.11 9.20
N LYS A 72 -20.65 -4.05 9.67
CA LYS A 72 -21.60 -3.29 8.85
C LYS A 72 -20.89 -2.73 7.60
N GLN A 73 -21.56 -2.69 6.45
CA GLN A 73 -21.01 -2.01 5.28
C GLN A 73 -20.80 -0.52 5.54
N GLY A 74 -19.64 0.00 5.13
CA GLY A 74 -19.27 1.40 5.36
C GLY A 74 -18.89 1.69 6.82
N PHE A 75 -18.44 0.67 7.56
CA PHE A 75 -17.90 0.83 8.90
C PHE A 75 -16.81 1.92 8.94
N THR A 76 -16.78 2.64 10.06
CA THR A 76 -15.78 3.69 10.34
C THR A 76 -15.04 3.44 11.65
N ASN A 77 -15.64 2.64 12.55
CA ASN A 77 -15.06 2.28 13.82
C ASN A 77 -15.23 0.77 14.07
N GLY A 78 -14.16 0.00 13.89
CA GLY A 78 -14.21 -1.46 14.06
C GLY A 78 -14.68 -1.93 15.45
N LEU A 79 -14.49 -1.13 16.51
CA LEU A 79 -14.94 -1.49 17.86
C LEU A 79 -16.47 -1.42 18.01
N HIS A 80 -17.15 -0.59 17.22
CA HIS A 80 -18.60 -0.41 17.28
C HIS A 80 -19.33 -1.01 16.08
N ASP A 81 -18.67 -1.08 14.92
CA ASP A 81 -19.27 -1.47 13.65
C ASP A 81 -19.03 -2.93 13.29
N CYS A 82 -18.20 -3.65 14.05
CA CYS A 82 -17.84 -5.04 13.78
C CYS A 82 -18.22 -5.99 14.94
N ASP A 83 -18.44 -7.24 14.57
CA ASP A 83 -18.71 -8.36 15.46
C ASP A 83 -17.40 -8.87 16.08
N LEU A 84 -17.07 -8.34 17.26
CA LEU A 84 -15.87 -8.76 17.99
C LEU A 84 -16.01 -10.14 18.63
N ASP A 85 -17.24 -10.54 18.97
CA ASP A 85 -17.52 -11.84 19.58
C ASP A 85 -17.51 -12.97 18.53
N GLY A 86 -17.70 -12.62 17.25
CA GLY A 86 -17.58 -13.50 16.09
C GLY A 86 -16.14 -13.89 15.70
N GLY A 87 -15.14 -13.47 16.47
CA GLY A 87 -13.73 -13.80 16.22
C GLY A 87 -12.98 -12.80 15.36
N ALA A 88 -13.46 -11.55 15.26
CA ALA A 88 -12.69 -10.49 14.64
C ALA A 88 -11.31 -10.34 15.31
N THR A 89 -10.27 -10.17 14.51
CA THR A 89 -8.88 -10.24 15.00
C THR A 89 -7.92 -9.45 14.13
N PHE A 90 -6.66 -9.37 14.55
CA PHE A 90 -5.57 -8.78 13.78
C PHE A 90 -4.69 -9.86 13.16
N VAL A 91 -4.32 -9.67 11.90
CA VAL A 91 -3.35 -10.52 11.19
C VAL A 91 -2.14 -9.71 10.75
N ASN A 92 -1.03 -10.41 10.54
CA ASN A 92 0.15 -9.86 9.88
C ASN A 92 0.23 -10.42 8.48
N ILE A 93 0.59 -9.57 7.52
CA ILE A 93 0.76 -9.95 6.13
C ILE A 93 2.16 -10.52 5.92
N ALA A 94 2.22 -11.72 5.38
CA ALA A 94 3.46 -12.43 5.07
C ALA A 94 4.22 -11.76 3.90
N GLY A 95 5.44 -12.23 3.66
CA GLY A 95 6.32 -11.72 2.60
C GLY A 95 5.76 -11.87 1.17
N ASP A 96 4.78 -12.77 0.99
CA ASP A 96 4.08 -13.03 -0.27
C ASP A 96 2.75 -12.25 -0.40
N GLY A 97 2.46 -11.34 0.53
CA GLY A 97 1.24 -10.53 0.49
C GLY A 97 -0.02 -11.26 0.95
N THR A 98 0.12 -12.40 1.64
CA THR A 98 -1.00 -13.20 2.16
C THR A 98 -1.12 -13.14 3.68
N PHE A 99 -2.27 -13.55 4.22
CA PHE A 99 -2.39 -13.90 5.64
C PHE A 99 -3.00 -15.30 5.81
N LYS A 100 -2.67 -15.95 6.94
CA LYS A 100 -3.11 -17.31 7.24
C LYS A 100 -4.63 -17.41 7.33
N THR A 101 -5.19 -18.52 6.85
CA THR A 101 -6.61 -18.83 7.01
C THR A 101 -7.02 -18.77 8.47
N LEU A 102 -8.05 -17.98 8.76
CA LEU A 102 -8.70 -17.87 10.06
C LEU A 102 -10.16 -18.30 9.97
N THR A 103 -10.79 -18.56 11.11
CA THR A 103 -12.20 -18.93 11.17
C THR A 103 -12.98 -17.86 11.93
N LEU A 104 -14.03 -17.34 11.31
CA LEU A 104 -15.00 -16.45 11.94
C LEU A 104 -16.29 -17.22 12.26
N THR A 105 -16.91 -16.92 13.40
CA THR A 105 -18.27 -17.34 13.74
C THR A 105 -19.21 -16.18 13.41
N LEU A 106 -20.17 -16.40 12.53
CA LEU A 106 -21.02 -15.33 12.01
C LEU A 106 -22.28 -15.15 12.86
N HIS A 107 -22.50 -13.94 13.35
CA HIS A 107 -23.77 -13.53 13.95
C HIS A 107 -24.49 -12.54 13.03
N PRO A 108 -25.72 -12.81 12.58
CA PRO A 108 -26.49 -11.86 11.78
C PRO A 108 -26.87 -10.61 12.58
N ARG A 109 -26.75 -10.67 13.91
CA ARG A 109 -27.01 -9.56 14.82
C ARG A 109 -25.90 -9.46 15.85
N PHE A 110 -25.32 -8.28 15.98
CA PHE A 110 -24.31 -7.98 16.98
C PHE A 110 -24.41 -6.50 17.34
N LYS A 111 -24.27 -6.17 18.61
CA LYS A 111 -24.48 -4.80 19.10
C LYS A 111 -25.85 -4.28 18.62
N GLU A 112 -25.90 -3.11 17.98
CA GLU A 112 -27.10 -2.52 17.38
C GLU A 112 -27.25 -2.83 15.88
N ILE A 113 -26.37 -3.66 15.32
CA ILE A 113 -26.33 -3.98 13.89
C ILE A 113 -27.14 -5.26 13.64
N ASP A 114 -28.03 -5.18 12.65
CA ASP A 114 -28.81 -6.30 12.13
C ASP A 114 -28.53 -6.48 10.63
N CYS A 115 -27.71 -7.48 10.30
CA CYS A 115 -27.32 -7.85 8.94
C CYS A 115 -28.46 -8.47 8.11
N LEU A 116 -29.63 -8.74 8.73
CA LEU A 116 -30.85 -9.11 8.00
C LEU A 116 -31.56 -7.87 7.44
N ARG A 117 -31.27 -6.69 7.98
CA ARG A 117 -31.91 -5.40 7.62
C ARG A 117 -30.97 -4.41 6.94
N GLN A 118 -29.66 -4.63 7.04
CA GLN A 118 -28.65 -3.81 6.37
C GLN A 118 -27.49 -4.68 5.85
N GLN A 119 -26.77 -4.20 4.84
CA GLN A 119 -25.66 -4.97 4.28
C GLN A 119 -24.50 -5.04 5.28
N CYS A 120 -24.01 -6.25 5.51
CA CYS A 120 -22.77 -6.52 6.24
C CYS A 120 -21.72 -7.10 5.31
N VAL A 121 -20.45 -6.95 5.69
CA VAL A 121 -19.29 -7.43 4.94
C VAL A 121 -18.34 -8.15 5.88
N VAL A 122 -17.64 -9.18 5.40
CA VAL A 122 -16.36 -9.52 6.02
C VAL A 122 -15.33 -8.59 5.39
N ALA A 123 -14.59 -7.87 6.21
CA ALA A 123 -13.58 -6.91 5.76
C ALA A 123 -12.22 -7.22 6.36
N ALA A 124 -11.18 -6.85 5.63
CA ALA A 124 -9.80 -6.79 6.07
C ALA A 124 -9.21 -5.42 5.73
N ALA A 125 -8.68 -4.69 6.72
CA ALA A 125 -8.07 -3.37 6.50
C ALA A 125 -7.08 -3.01 7.63
N PRO A 126 -6.00 -2.26 7.34
CA PRO A 126 -5.23 -1.60 8.38
C PRO A 126 -6.11 -0.63 9.18
N LEU A 127 -5.77 -0.40 10.45
CA LEU A 127 -6.53 0.51 11.28
C LEU A 127 -6.38 1.96 10.81
N PRO A 128 -7.42 2.80 10.95
CA PRO A 128 -7.28 4.24 10.74
C PRO A 128 -6.15 4.81 11.59
N GLY A 129 -5.25 5.57 10.95
CA GLY A 129 -4.12 6.23 11.62
C GLY A 129 -2.88 5.36 11.82
N THR A 130 -2.89 4.08 11.46
CA THR A 130 -1.66 3.25 11.49
C THR A 130 -0.85 3.34 10.20
N GLU A 131 -1.50 3.71 9.09
CA GLU A 131 -0.89 3.84 7.77
C GLU A 131 -1.43 5.08 7.03
N PRO A 132 -0.72 5.60 6.00
CA PRO A 132 -1.26 6.63 5.13
C PRO A 132 -2.55 6.18 4.43
N ALA A 133 -3.48 7.10 4.18
CA ALA A 133 -4.80 6.78 3.61
C ALA A 133 -4.73 5.99 2.28
N ALA A 134 -3.74 6.28 1.43
CA ALA A 134 -3.53 5.55 0.18
C ALA A 134 -3.10 4.09 0.43
N VAL A 135 -2.29 3.83 1.46
CA VAL A 135 -1.89 2.47 1.87
C VAL A 135 -3.10 1.74 2.45
N ILE A 136 -3.88 2.38 3.32
CA ILE A 136 -5.11 1.78 3.85
C ILE A 136 -6.05 1.40 2.69
N ALA A 137 -6.30 2.31 1.75
CA ALA A 137 -7.17 2.06 0.60
C ALA A 137 -6.69 0.91 -0.29
N ALA A 138 -5.39 0.85 -0.59
CA ALA A 138 -4.81 -0.23 -1.39
C ALA A 138 -4.80 -1.59 -0.68
N ASN A 139 -4.81 -1.59 0.65
CA ASN A 139 -4.72 -2.77 1.50
C ASN A 139 -6.04 -3.10 2.23
N SER A 140 -7.16 -2.62 1.69
CA SER A 140 -8.50 -2.90 2.22
C SER A 140 -9.28 -3.78 1.26
N ALA A 141 -9.90 -4.83 1.79
CA ALA A 141 -10.77 -5.72 1.05
C ALA A 141 -12.07 -5.92 1.84
N ALA A 142 -13.20 -6.00 1.14
CA ALA A 142 -14.50 -6.26 1.76
C ALA A 142 -15.36 -7.14 0.86
N THR A 143 -15.98 -8.17 1.44
CA THR A 143 -16.86 -9.10 0.74
C THR A 143 -18.26 -9.06 1.36
N PRO A 144 -19.31 -8.74 0.58
CA PRO A 144 -20.69 -8.77 1.05
C PRO A 144 -21.10 -10.15 1.55
N MET A 145 -21.82 -10.16 2.67
CA MET A 145 -22.37 -11.37 3.30
C MET A 145 -23.89 -11.33 3.27
N ALA A 146 -24.52 -12.42 2.85
CA ALA A 146 -25.97 -12.56 2.81
C ALA A 146 -26.43 -13.69 3.73
N PHE A 147 -27.15 -13.33 4.78
CA PHE A 147 -27.74 -14.28 5.72
C PHE A 147 -29.10 -14.78 5.21
N ALA A 148 -29.42 -16.03 5.52
CA ALA A 148 -30.72 -16.60 5.26
C ALA A 148 -31.82 -15.74 5.94
N GLY A 149 -32.82 -15.34 5.15
CA GLY A 149 -33.90 -14.46 5.62
C GLY A 149 -33.55 -12.97 5.62
N ALA A 150 -32.40 -12.56 5.06
CA ALA A 150 -32.12 -11.15 4.83
C ALA A 150 -33.14 -10.53 3.87
N GLN A 151 -33.53 -9.29 4.16
CA GLN A 151 -34.51 -8.52 3.38
C GLN A 151 -33.87 -7.74 2.23
N LEU A 152 -32.55 -7.80 2.13
CA LEU A 152 -31.76 -7.10 1.13
C LEU A 152 -31.70 -7.96 -0.12
N ALA A 153 -31.72 -7.31 -1.29
CA ALA A 153 -31.42 -8.00 -2.52
C ALA A 153 -30.01 -8.62 -2.43
N PRO A 154 -29.81 -9.88 -2.87
CA PRO A 154 -28.48 -10.47 -2.95
C PRO A 154 -27.58 -9.50 -3.73
N ALA A 155 -26.37 -9.25 -3.24
CA ALA A 155 -25.38 -8.50 -4.00
C ALA A 155 -25.14 -9.27 -5.31
N THR A 156 -25.71 -8.79 -6.41
CA THR A 156 -25.51 -9.39 -7.72
C THR A 156 -24.01 -9.34 -8.00
N ALA A 157 -23.35 -10.50 -8.07
CA ALA A 157 -22.02 -10.60 -8.64
C ALA A 157 -22.14 -10.22 -10.12
N VAL A 158 -22.02 -8.92 -10.43
CA VAL A 158 -21.79 -8.49 -11.80
C VAL A 158 -20.43 -9.06 -12.21
N PRO A 159 -20.34 -9.91 -13.25
CA PRO A 159 -19.04 -10.27 -13.79
C PRO A 159 -18.37 -8.97 -14.24
N VAL A 160 -17.24 -8.65 -13.62
CA VAL A 160 -16.39 -7.55 -14.07
C VAL A 160 -15.85 -8.00 -15.42
N SER A 161 -16.50 -7.55 -16.50
CA SER A 161 -15.91 -7.60 -17.83
C SER A 161 -14.65 -6.76 -17.77
N VAL A 162 -13.50 -7.42 -17.70
CA VAL A 162 -12.19 -6.77 -17.76
C VAL A 162 -12.00 -6.32 -19.21
N ALA A 163 -12.60 -5.19 -19.56
CA ALA A 163 -12.18 -4.45 -20.73
C ALA A 163 -10.75 -3.97 -20.44
N ALA A 164 -9.78 -4.69 -20.99
CA ALA A 164 -8.38 -4.29 -21.03
C ALA A 164 -8.27 -2.97 -21.82
N ALA A 165 -8.47 -1.85 -21.13
CA ALA A 165 -8.01 -0.56 -21.59
C ALA A 165 -6.55 -0.44 -21.14
N SER A 166 -5.64 -0.99 -21.95
CA SER A 166 -4.24 -0.56 -21.94
C SER A 166 -4.20 0.88 -22.47
N THR A 167 -4.48 1.83 -21.60
CA THR A 167 -3.98 3.21 -21.74
C THR A 167 -2.67 3.27 -21.02
N SER A 168 -1.58 3.06 -21.76
CA SER A 168 -0.27 3.59 -21.43
C SER A 168 -0.33 5.12 -21.47
N THR A 169 -1.03 5.73 -20.52
CA THR A 169 -0.79 7.12 -20.16
C THR A 169 0.22 7.06 -19.03
N GLU A 170 1.47 7.00 -19.48
CA GLU A 170 2.66 7.29 -18.71
C GLU A 170 2.39 8.51 -17.83
N THR A 171 2.04 8.21 -16.58
CA THR A 171 1.83 9.21 -15.57
C THR A 171 3.23 9.63 -15.13
N ARG A 172 3.80 10.56 -15.89
CA ARG A 172 4.79 11.50 -15.37
C ARG A 172 4.17 12.14 -14.13
N GLY A 173 4.46 11.56 -12.97
CA GLY A 173 4.20 12.23 -11.70
C GLY A 173 4.92 13.58 -11.69
N PRO A 174 4.42 14.57 -10.92
CA PRO A 174 4.98 15.92 -10.85
C PRO A 174 6.45 16.00 -10.40
N SER A 175 7.10 14.90 -10.04
CA SER A 175 8.49 14.84 -9.60
C SER A 175 9.51 14.78 -10.75
N ALA A 176 9.27 14.08 -11.86
CA ALA A 176 10.31 13.87 -12.89
C ALA A 176 10.74 15.17 -13.57
N VAL A 177 9.79 16.06 -13.89
CA VAL A 177 10.07 17.37 -14.49
C VAL A 177 10.83 18.27 -13.51
N LEU A 178 10.41 18.27 -12.24
CA LEU A 178 11.08 19.04 -11.18
C LEU A 178 12.52 18.56 -10.97
N TRP A 179 12.75 17.26 -10.85
CA TRP A 179 14.10 16.68 -10.73
C TRP A 179 14.96 16.97 -11.97
N SER A 180 14.39 16.98 -13.17
CA SER A 180 15.11 17.31 -14.41
C SER A 180 15.58 18.76 -14.42
N VAL A 181 14.71 19.68 -13.97
CA VAL A 181 15.04 21.11 -13.85
C VAL A 181 16.12 21.33 -12.80
N THR A 182 16.04 20.66 -11.64
CA THR A 182 17.06 20.77 -10.59
C THR A 182 18.41 20.21 -11.04
N ALA A 183 18.42 19.04 -11.70
CA ALA A 183 19.64 18.46 -12.25
C ALA A 183 20.27 19.36 -13.32
N GLY A 184 19.47 19.91 -14.23
CA GLY A 184 19.92 20.85 -15.25
C GLY A 184 20.56 22.10 -14.65
N LEU A 185 19.94 22.68 -13.61
CA LEU A 185 20.47 23.86 -12.92
C LEU A 185 21.82 23.58 -12.25
N LEU A 186 21.97 22.42 -11.60
CA LEU A 186 23.21 22.04 -10.93
C LEU A 186 24.37 21.83 -11.92
N VAL A 187 24.11 21.22 -13.08
CA VAL A 187 25.12 21.06 -14.15
C VAL A 187 25.57 22.42 -14.70
N LEU A 188 24.64 23.36 -14.86
CA LEU A 188 24.94 24.69 -15.37
C LEU A 188 25.81 25.50 -14.40
N VAL A 189 25.49 25.47 -13.11
CA VAL A 189 26.29 26.12 -12.05
C VAL A 189 27.69 25.50 -11.96
N ALA A 190 27.79 24.16 -11.99
CA ALA A 190 29.08 23.47 -11.99
C ALA A 190 29.92 23.81 -13.23
N GLY A 191 29.30 23.91 -14.40
CA GLY A 191 29.96 24.30 -15.65
C GLY A 191 30.52 25.72 -15.61
N ILE A 192 29.75 26.68 -15.09
CA ILE A 192 30.19 28.08 -14.93
C ILE A 192 31.37 28.15 -13.96
N ALA A 193 31.28 27.47 -12.81
CA ALA A 193 32.36 27.45 -11.82
C ALA A 193 33.66 26.83 -12.38
N PHE A 194 33.57 25.79 -13.21
CA PHE A 194 34.73 25.19 -13.86
C PHE A 194 35.32 26.06 -14.98
N ALA A 195 34.49 26.80 -15.71
CA ALA A 195 34.95 27.71 -16.75
C ALA A 195 35.67 28.93 -16.17
N ASP A 196 35.17 29.46 -15.04
CA ASP A 196 35.76 30.61 -14.35
C ASP A 196 37.12 30.23 -13.72
N ARG A 197 37.19 29.03 -13.14
CA ARG A 197 38.44 28.50 -12.55
C ARG A 197 39.53 28.15 -13.57
N ARG A 198 39.18 28.04 -14.87
CA ARG A 198 40.14 27.86 -15.97
C ARG A 198 40.63 29.17 -16.58
N ARG A 199 40.00 30.30 -16.25
CA ARG A 199 40.38 31.65 -16.73
C ARG A 199 41.28 32.41 -15.75
N LEU A 200 41.46 31.90 -14.54
CA LEU A 200 42.45 32.34 -13.54
C LEU A 200 43.74 31.52 -13.66
#